data_AF-A0A955B1E2-F1
#
_entry.id   AF-A0A955B1E2-F1
#
_cell.length_a   1.000
_cell.length_b   1.000
_cell.length_c   1.000
_cell.angle_alpha   90.00
_cell.angle_beta   90.00
_cell.angle_gamma   90.00
#
_symmetry.space_group_name_H-M   'P 1'
#
loop_
_entity.id
_entity.type
_entity.pdbx_description
1 polymer ?
#
loop_
_entity_poly.entity_id
_entity_poly.type
_entity_poly.pdbx_seq_one_letter_code
_entity_poly.pdbx_strand_id
1 'polypeptide(L)'
;FISWGSELIPARQALESIRQFVNAVVMRLDASGITGTTLHDQWVAIESATAEEQRFCEASARLGVDPYSVDDEFESALMDAASRVRHDLLSDFLSVANAPTLRAQAEEFQAATEAIAEDQDSFDPLEGLRSVAPQVQSFPNPWESGYRFAQQLRQALHVSPWKSRSLDDLAQHLRVENIERCLINEPLPWPAIDALVGSNIRQAPKFAIAKPRADSRQYAFCRALFEHLTLPRERFAMVNRLRTERQQMNRAFAAEFLAPWEMLQRDISASTIGEEEVSELAAEYGVSEFVIRHQLENHQLAQVSEY
;
A
#
# COMPACT_ATOMS: atom_id res chain seq x y z
N PHE A 1 -14.30 -20.86 25.46
CA PHE A 1 -13.27 -20.01 24.86
C PHE A 1 -13.14 -20.39 23.40
N ILE A 2 -13.75 -19.61 22.49
CA ILE A 2 -13.44 -19.75 21.06
C ILE A 2 -12.19 -18.89 20.86
N SER A 3 -11.03 -19.54 20.84
CA SER A 3 -9.78 -18.93 20.43
C SER A 3 -9.93 -18.53 18.96
N TRP A 4 -9.62 -17.28 18.64
CA TRP A 4 -9.64 -16.79 17.28
C TRP A 4 -8.67 -17.62 16.43
N GLY A 5 -9.13 -18.06 15.26
CA GLY A 5 -8.31 -18.74 14.26
C GLY A 5 -8.56 -18.06 12.92
N SER A 6 -7.50 -17.83 12.16
CA SER A 6 -7.58 -17.37 10.78
C SER A 6 -7.04 -18.47 9.87
N GLU A 7 -7.76 -18.74 8.78
CA GLU A 7 -7.33 -19.66 7.73
C GLU A 7 -7.29 -18.90 6.40
N LEU A 8 -6.20 -19.08 5.65
CA LEU A 8 -6.08 -18.52 4.32
C LEU A 8 -6.82 -19.43 3.33
N ILE A 9 -7.95 -18.96 2.83
CA ILE A 9 -8.73 -19.66 1.82
C ILE A 9 -8.42 -19.06 0.44
N PRO A 10 -8.12 -19.86 -0.59
CA PRO A 10 -7.95 -19.36 -1.94
C PRO A 10 -9.18 -18.59 -2.42
N ALA A 11 -8.98 -17.38 -2.95
CA ALA A 11 -10.08 -16.51 -3.39
C ALA A 11 -11.04 -17.21 -4.38
N ARG A 12 -10.50 -18.03 -5.29
CA ARG A 12 -11.31 -18.83 -6.23
C ARG A 12 -12.27 -19.78 -5.49
N GLN A 13 -11.81 -20.43 -4.43
CA GLN A 13 -12.64 -21.36 -3.64
C GLN A 13 -13.74 -20.61 -2.90
N ALA A 14 -13.42 -19.45 -2.32
CA ALA A 14 -14.40 -18.59 -1.66
C ALA A 14 -15.47 -18.10 -2.65
N LEU A 15 -15.05 -17.58 -3.81
CA LEU A 15 -15.96 -17.11 -4.86
C LEU A 15 -16.86 -18.22 -5.40
N GLU A 16 -16.32 -19.41 -5.62
CA GLU A 16 -17.10 -20.56 -6.08
C GLU A 16 -18.12 -21.01 -5.03
N SER A 17 -17.76 -20.96 -3.75
CA SER A 17 -18.68 -21.28 -2.65
C SER A 17 -19.82 -20.27 -2.56
N ILE A 18 -19.54 -18.97 -2.75
CA ILE A 18 -20.56 -17.92 -2.82
C ILE A 18 -21.46 -18.14 -4.03
N ARG A 19 -20.90 -18.44 -5.20
CA ARG A 19 -21.66 -18.74 -6.42
C ARG A 19 -22.63 -19.90 -6.21
N GLN A 20 -22.16 -21.00 -5.62
CA GLN A 20 -22.99 -22.16 -5.31
C GLN A 20 -24.11 -21.82 -4.33
N PHE A 21 -23.83 -20.98 -3.33
CA PHE A 21 -24.84 -20.51 -2.40
C PHE A 21 -25.93 -19.69 -3.11
N VAL A 22 -25.56 -18.72 -3.96
CA VAL A 22 -26.53 -17.91 -4.71
C VAL A 22 -27.37 -18.77 -5.63
N ASN A 23 -26.75 -19.70 -6.37
CA ASN A 23 -27.45 -20.67 -7.21
C ASN A 23 -28.47 -21.51 -6.41
N ALA A 24 -28.10 -21.99 -5.22
CA ALA A 24 -29.02 -22.74 -4.37
C ALA A 24 -30.22 -21.89 -3.88
N VAL A 25 -30.00 -20.60 -3.62
CA VAL A 25 -31.09 -19.67 -3.25
C VAL A 25 -32.02 -19.45 -4.44
N VAL A 26 -31.49 -19.17 -5.63
CA VAL A 26 -32.27 -18.99 -6.87
C VAL A 26 -33.12 -20.23 -7.16
N MET A 27 -32.50 -21.42 -7.17
CA MET A 27 -33.22 -22.69 -7.37
C MET A 27 -34.34 -22.92 -6.35
N ARG A 28 -34.15 -22.48 -5.10
CA ARG A 28 -35.17 -22.61 -4.05
C ARG A 28 -36.33 -21.63 -4.25
N LEU A 29 -36.06 -20.42 -4.72
CA LEU A 29 -37.10 -19.45 -5.07
C LEU A 29 -37.96 -19.98 -6.22
N ASP A 30 -37.31 -20.50 -7.27
CA ASP A 30 -37.99 -21.14 -8.40
C ASP A 30 -38.87 -22.31 -7.95
N ALA A 31 -38.34 -23.21 -7.12
CA ALA A 31 -39.09 -24.35 -6.58
C ALA A 31 -40.28 -23.92 -5.70
N SER A 32 -40.23 -22.72 -5.14
CA SER A 32 -41.31 -22.12 -4.34
C SER A 32 -42.29 -21.30 -5.19
N GLY A 33 -42.09 -21.24 -6.51
CA GLY A 33 -42.92 -20.45 -7.45
C GLY A 33 -42.69 -18.94 -7.34
N ILE A 34 -41.58 -18.50 -6.74
CA ILE A 34 -41.21 -17.08 -6.62
C ILE A 34 -40.19 -16.77 -7.71
N THR A 35 -40.64 -16.12 -8.79
CA THR A 35 -39.81 -15.83 -9.98
C THR A 35 -39.72 -14.32 -10.24
N GLY A 36 -38.74 -13.91 -11.05
CA GLY A 36 -38.62 -12.51 -11.50
C GLY A 36 -38.31 -11.53 -10.37
N THR A 37 -37.55 -11.99 -9.38
CA THR A 37 -37.04 -11.11 -8.32
C THR A 37 -35.76 -10.42 -8.79
N THR A 38 -35.40 -9.30 -8.16
CA THR A 38 -34.14 -8.59 -8.42
C THR A 38 -32.91 -9.51 -8.33
N LEU A 39 -32.93 -10.51 -7.45
CA LEU A 39 -31.85 -11.50 -7.36
C LEU A 39 -31.71 -12.32 -8.64
N HIS A 40 -32.81 -12.74 -9.27
CA HIS A 40 -32.75 -13.48 -10.53
C HIS A 40 -32.14 -12.62 -11.63
N ASP A 41 -32.64 -11.40 -11.79
CA ASP A 41 -32.20 -10.49 -12.86
C ASP A 41 -30.72 -10.13 -12.72
N GLN A 42 -30.28 -9.76 -11.51
CA GLN A 42 -28.88 -9.43 -11.24
C GLN A 42 -27.98 -10.65 -11.35
N TRP A 43 -28.43 -11.83 -10.92
CA TRP A 43 -27.61 -13.03 -11.01
C TRP A 43 -27.36 -13.46 -12.45
N VAL A 44 -28.40 -13.39 -13.30
CA VAL A 44 -28.25 -13.61 -14.75
C VAL A 44 -27.29 -12.57 -15.35
N ALA A 45 -27.41 -11.30 -14.97
CA ALA A 45 -26.50 -10.26 -15.44
C ALA A 45 -25.03 -10.53 -15.03
N ILE A 46 -24.79 -10.98 -13.80
CA ILE A 46 -23.45 -11.35 -13.31
C ILE A 46 -22.89 -12.56 -14.08
N GLU A 47 -23.69 -13.60 -14.31
CA GLU A 47 -23.25 -14.82 -15.00
C GLU A 47 -23.02 -14.60 -16.50
N SER A 48 -23.75 -13.67 -17.12
CA SER A 48 -23.64 -13.35 -18.54
C SER A 48 -22.72 -12.16 -18.85
N ALA A 49 -22.16 -11.50 -17.84
CA ALA A 49 -21.31 -10.34 -17.99
C ALA A 49 -20.08 -10.63 -18.84
N THR A 50 -19.87 -9.80 -19.87
CA THR A 50 -18.67 -9.74 -20.69
C THR A 50 -17.45 -9.31 -19.86
N ALA A 51 -16.26 -9.50 -20.41
CA ALA A 51 -15.02 -9.06 -19.74
C ALA A 51 -14.97 -7.54 -19.51
N GLU A 52 -15.67 -6.74 -20.33
CA GLU A 52 -15.75 -5.30 -20.18
C GLU A 52 -16.72 -4.91 -19.05
N GLU A 53 -17.90 -5.52 -19.03
CA GLU A 53 -18.88 -5.34 -17.94
C GLU A 53 -18.31 -5.79 -16.59
N GLN A 54 -17.55 -6.88 -16.55
CA GLN A 54 -16.86 -7.33 -15.33
C GLN A 54 -15.86 -6.29 -14.82
N ARG A 55 -15.05 -5.69 -15.70
CA ARG A 55 -14.10 -4.63 -15.31
C ARG A 55 -14.82 -3.39 -14.81
N PHE A 56 -15.92 -3.01 -15.45
CA PHE A 56 -16.76 -1.91 -14.96
C PHE A 56 -17.31 -2.23 -13.56
N CYS A 57 -17.88 -3.41 -13.37
CA CYS A 57 -18.41 -3.84 -12.08
C CYS A 57 -17.35 -3.84 -10.97
N GLU A 58 -16.15 -4.35 -11.25
CA GLU A 58 -15.02 -4.32 -10.33
C GLU A 58 -14.58 -2.89 -9.99
N ALA A 59 -14.56 -2.01 -10.99
CA ALA A 59 -14.19 -0.60 -10.82
C ALA A 59 -15.22 0.16 -9.97
N SER A 60 -16.52 -0.01 -10.22
CA SER A 60 -17.59 0.57 -9.41
C SER A 60 -17.59 0.02 -7.97
N ALA A 61 -17.38 -1.29 -7.81
CA ALA A 61 -17.31 -1.92 -6.49
C ALA A 61 -16.14 -1.39 -5.65
N ARG A 62 -15.00 -1.06 -6.28
CA ARG A 62 -13.86 -0.42 -5.58
C ARG A 62 -14.19 0.96 -5.02
N LEU A 63 -15.09 1.69 -5.66
CA LEU A 63 -15.63 2.97 -5.21
C LEU A 63 -16.78 2.80 -4.19
N GLY A 64 -17.15 1.57 -3.86
CA GLY A 64 -18.28 1.27 -2.98
C GLY A 64 -19.65 1.51 -3.61
N VAL A 65 -19.72 1.55 -4.95
CA VAL A 65 -20.94 1.79 -5.71
C VAL A 65 -21.45 0.48 -6.30
N ASP A 66 -22.75 0.23 -6.17
CA ASP A 66 -23.42 -0.90 -6.82
C ASP A 66 -23.47 -0.67 -8.34
N PRO A 67 -22.78 -1.49 -9.16
CA PRO A 67 -22.70 -1.29 -10.61
C PRO A 67 -24.04 -1.42 -11.34
N TYR A 68 -25.06 -2.05 -10.72
CA TYR A 68 -26.38 -2.21 -11.32
C TYR A 68 -27.36 -1.10 -10.91
N SER A 69 -26.91 -0.12 -10.13
CA SER A 69 -27.71 1.00 -9.62
C SER A 69 -27.09 2.37 -9.93
N VAL A 70 -26.24 2.45 -10.96
CA VAL A 70 -25.52 3.68 -11.37
C VAL A 70 -26.33 4.52 -12.35
N ASP A 71 -26.08 5.82 -12.38
CA ASP A 71 -26.56 6.74 -13.41
C ASP A 71 -25.48 7.03 -14.47
N ASP A 72 -25.91 7.61 -15.59
CA ASP A 72 -25.03 7.98 -16.72
C ASP A 72 -23.91 8.95 -16.30
N GLU A 73 -24.15 9.77 -15.27
CA GLU A 73 -23.18 10.74 -14.75
C GLU A 73 -22.00 10.01 -14.07
N PHE A 74 -22.30 9.05 -13.19
CA PHE A 74 -21.30 8.22 -12.54
C PHE A 74 -20.54 7.36 -13.55
N GLU A 75 -21.23 6.71 -14.48
CA GLU A 75 -20.58 5.92 -15.53
C GLU A 75 -19.58 6.78 -16.32
N SER A 76 -20.02 7.96 -16.75
CA SER A 76 -19.14 8.90 -17.46
C SER A 76 -17.95 9.36 -16.59
N ALA A 77 -18.16 9.57 -15.29
CA ALA A 77 -17.09 9.96 -14.37
C ALA A 77 -16.06 8.84 -14.18
N LEU A 78 -16.52 7.59 -14.11
CA LEU A 78 -15.66 6.43 -13.98
C LEU A 78 -14.82 6.19 -15.24
N MET A 79 -15.44 6.32 -16.42
CA MET A 79 -14.74 6.16 -17.70
C MET A 79 -13.71 7.27 -17.92
N ASP A 80 -14.03 8.52 -17.56
CA ASP A 80 -13.09 9.64 -17.59
C ASP A 80 -11.90 9.40 -16.64
N ALA A 81 -12.16 8.99 -15.39
CA ALA A 81 -11.11 8.65 -14.44
C ALA A 81 -10.21 7.51 -14.94
N ALA A 82 -10.79 6.46 -15.52
CA ALA A 82 -10.06 5.33 -16.10
C ALA A 82 -9.18 5.73 -17.29
N SER A 83 -9.56 6.78 -18.04
CA SER A 83 -8.77 7.30 -19.16
C SER A 83 -7.59 8.19 -18.73
N ARG A 84 -7.69 8.83 -17.56
CA ARG A 84 -6.69 9.77 -17.02
C ARG A 84 -5.67 9.10 -16.12
N VAL A 85 -6.12 8.15 -15.30
CA VAL A 85 -5.27 7.48 -14.33
C VAL A 85 -4.48 6.37 -15.03
N ARG A 86 -3.16 6.34 -14.79
CA ARG A 86 -2.30 5.28 -15.31
C ARG A 86 -2.82 3.90 -14.94
N HIS A 87 -2.80 2.97 -15.90
CA HIS A 87 -3.37 1.63 -15.75
C HIS A 87 -2.81 0.86 -14.54
N ASP A 88 -1.52 1.00 -14.23
CA ASP A 88 -0.86 0.36 -13.08
C ASP A 88 -1.28 0.93 -11.71
N LEU A 89 -1.91 2.12 -11.70
CA LEU A 89 -2.39 2.80 -10.50
C LEU A 89 -3.91 2.76 -10.36
N LEU A 90 -4.66 2.49 -11.44
CA LEU A 90 -6.11 2.61 -11.48
C LEU A 90 -6.82 1.82 -10.36
N SER A 91 -6.45 0.56 -10.17
CA SER A 91 -7.04 -0.29 -9.11
C SER A 91 -6.85 0.33 -7.71
N ASP A 92 -5.64 0.78 -7.39
CA ASP A 92 -5.35 1.35 -6.07
C ASP A 92 -5.99 2.72 -5.91
N PHE A 93 -6.04 3.53 -6.98
CA PHE A 93 -6.71 4.82 -7.04
C PHE A 93 -8.20 4.68 -6.74
N LEU A 94 -8.90 3.80 -7.46
CA LEU A 94 -10.34 3.59 -7.27
C LEU A 94 -10.69 3.09 -5.88
N SER A 95 -9.80 2.31 -5.26
CA SER A 95 -9.99 1.82 -3.89
C SER A 95 -9.80 2.87 -2.79
N VAL A 96 -9.31 4.07 -3.11
CA VAL A 96 -9.15 5.18 -2.15
C VAL A 96 -9.84 6.47 -2.58
N ALA A 97 -10.29 6.55 -3.83
CA ALA A 97 -11.06 7.67 -4.38
C ALA A 97 -12.49 7.66 -3.83
N ASN A 98 -13.18 8.77 -4.02
CA ASN A 98 -14.56 8.97 -3.57
C ASN A 98 -15.45 9.25 -4.79
N ALA A 99 -16.53 8.48 -4.94
CA ALA A 99 -17.41 8.55 -6.10
C ALA A 99 -17.91 9.98 -6.43
N PRO A 100 -18.38 10.81 -5.47
CA PRO A 100 -18.88 12.16 -5.78
C PRO A 100 -17.81 13.14 -6.27
N THR A 101 -16.53 12.88 -6.00
CA THR A 101 -15.41 13.76 -6.38
C THR A 101 -14.46 13.10 -7.38
N LEU A 102 -14.88 12.00 -8.01
CA LEU A 102 -14.02 11.11 -8.78
C LEU A 102 -13.26 11.83 -9.91
N ARG A 103 -13.93 12.72 -10.66
CA ARG A 103 -13.30 13.46 -11.76
C ARG A 103 -12.21 14.40 -11.28
N ALA A 104 -12.51 15.25 -10.29
CA ALA A 104 -11.53 16.16 -9.71
C ALA A 104 -10.33 15.39 -9.14
N GLN A 105 -10.61 14.26 -8.46
CA GLN A 105 -9.56 13.40 -7.94
C GLN A 105 -8.70 12.79 -9.05
N ALA A 106 -9.30 12.35 -10.15
CA ALA A 106 -8.55 11.81 -11.30
C ALA A 106 -7.68 12.88 -11.96
N GLU A 107 -8.18 14.11 -12.09
CA GLU A 107 -7.44 15.25 -12.64
C GLU A 107 -6.23 15.62 -11.78
N GLU A 108 -6.41 15.77 -10.47
CA GLU A 108 -5.32 16.09 -9.56
C GLU A 108 -4.28 14.96 -9.50
N PHE A 109 -4.72 13.70 -9.54
CA PHE A 109 -3.83 12.55 -9.56
C PHE A 109 -3.05 12.44 -10.86
N GLN A 110 -3.70 12.71 -11.99
CA GLN A 110 -3.05 12.79 -13.30
C GLN A 110 -1.92 13.83 -13.26
N ALA A 111 -2.23 15.05 -12.81
CA ALA A 111 -1.24 16.12 -12.69
C ALA A 111 -0.03 15.72 -11.83
N ALA A 112 -0.25 15.06 -10.69
CA ALA A 112 0.83 14.57 -9.83
C ALA A 112 1.71 13.50 -10.53
N THR A 113 1.10 12.60 -11.31
CA THR A 113 1.86 11.60 -12.08
C THR A 113 2.60 12.20 -13.27
N GLU A 114 2.05 13.23 -13.90
CA GLU A 114 2.68 13.99 -14.99
C GLU A 114 3.87 14.80 -14.48
N ALA A 115 3.75 15.46 -13.32
CA ALA A 115 4.86 16.16 -12.67
C ALA A 115 6.07 15.22 -12.42
N ILE A 116 5.83 13.97 -12.03
CA ILE A 116 6.88 12.94 -11.94
C ILE A 116 7.42 12.59 -13.33
N ALA A 117 6.53 12.29 -14.28
CA ALA A 117 6.93 11.75 -15.58
C ALA A 117 7.72 12.77 -16.42
N GLU A 118 7.38 14.05 -16.33
CA GLU A 118 7.94 15.14 -17.15
C GLU A 118 9.20 15.79 -16.55
N ASP A 119 9.50 15.50 -15.28
CA ASP A 119 10.71 15.97 -14.61
C ASP A 119 11.97 15.62 -15.45
N GLN A 120 12.84 16.61 -15.65
CA GLN A 120 13.99 16.51 -16.55
C GLN A 120 15.30 16.13 -15.85
N ASP A 121 15.28 15.94 -14.53
CA ASP A 121 16.49 15.56 -13.80
C ASP A 121 16.99 14.20 -14.28
N SER A 122 18.27 14.10 -14.60
CA SER A 122 18.89 12.85 -15.07
C SER A 122 19.70 12.14 -13.98
N PHE A 123 19.81 12.75 -12.80
CA PHE A 123 20.55 12.16 -11.71
C PHE A 123 19.70 11.11 -11.00
N ASP A 124 20.23 9.88 -10.90
CA ASP A 124 19.63 8.78 -10.14
C ASP A 124 20.48 8.51 -8.87
N PRO A 125 20.20 9.19 -7.75
CA PRO A 125 20.85 8.92 -6.47
C PRO A 125 20.73 7.47 -5.99
N LEU A 126 19.71 6.74 -6.45
CA LEU A 126 19.35 5.41 -5.95
C LEU A 126 19.82 4.27 -6.84
N GLU A 127 20.53 4.56 -7.94
CA GLU A 127 21.01 3.52 -8.87
C GLU A 127 21.89 2.48 -8.15
N GLY A 128 22.84 2.96 -7.34
CA GLY A 128 23.70 2.09 -6.53
C GLY A 128 22.90 1.25 -5.53
N LEU A 129 21.88 1.84 -4.89
CA LEU A 129 21.02 1.14 -3.94
C LEU A 129 20.21 0.03 -4.61
N ARG A 130 19.66 0.28 -5.81
CA ARG A 130 18.92 -0.72 -6.59
C ARG A 130 19.82 -1.88 -7.04
N SER A 131 21.10 -1.63 -7.27
CA SER A 131 22.07 -2.67 -7.66
C SER A 131 22.39 -3.67 -6.53
N VAL A 132 22.27 -3.25 -5.27
CA VAL A 132 22.51 -4.08 -4.08
C VAL A 132 21.23 -4.59 -3.43
N ALA A 133 20.07 -4.16 -3.92
CA ALA A 133 18.79 -4.56 -3.37
C ALA A 133 18.55 -6.06 -3.55
N PRO A 134 18.08 -6.78 -2.51
CA PRO A 134 17.76 -8.19 -2.61
C PRO A 134 16.57 -8.42 -3.55
N GLN A 135 16.36 -9.66 -3.97
CA GLN A 135 15.13 -10.06 -4.65
C GLN A 135 14.02 -10.31 -3.65
N VAL A 136 12.78 -9.93 -3.99
CA VAL A 136 11.62 -10.22 -3.15
C VAL A 136 11.38 -11.72 -3.11
N GLN A 137 11.38 -12.28 -1.91
CA GLN A 137 11.02 -13.67 -1.66
C GLN A 137 9.52 -13.75 -1.32
N SER A 138 8.82 -14.73 -1.89
CA SER A 138 7.40 -14.96 -1.59
C SER A 138 7.25 -15.83 -0.35
N PHE A 139 6.48 -15.34 0.62
CA PHE A 139 6.10 -16.04 1.84
C PHE A 139 4.57 -16.15 1.92
N PRO A 140 4.01 -17.11 2.71
CA PRO A 140 2.56 -17.22 2.90
C PRO A 140 1.91 -15.94 3.43
N ASN A 141 2.63 -15.24 4.30
CA ASN A 141 2.21 -13.96 4.84
C ASN A 141 2.97 -12.82 4.13
N PRO A 142 2.29 -11.90 3.44
CA PRO A 142 2.95 -10.83 2.68
C PRO A 142 3.90 -9.95 3.51
N TRP A 143 3.57 -9.68 4.77
CA TRP A 143 4.44 -8.86 5.63
C TRP A 143 5.81 -9.52 5.91
N GLU A 144 5.89 -10.85 5.93
CA GLU A 144 7.17 -11.56 6.12
C GLU A 144 8.14 -11.26 4.97
N SER A 145 7.64 -11.17 3.73
CA SER A 145 8.44 -10.74 2.57
C SER A 145 9.05 -9.36 2.79
N GLY A 146 8.27 -8.40 3.32
CA GLY A 146 8.74 -7.05 3.63
C GLY A 146 9.83 -7.05 4.71
N TYR A 147 9.62 -7.79 5.80
CA TYR A 147 10.60 -7.94 6.87
C TYR A 147 11.93 -8.53 6.39
N ARG A 148 11.87 -9.63 5.64
CA ARG A 148 13.08 -10.28 5.10
C ARG A 148 13.83 -9.36 4.13
N PHE A 149 13.11 -8.64 3.28
CA PHE A 149 13.72 -7.67 2.38
C PHE A 149 14.45 -6.56 3.16
N ALA A 150 13.83 -6.01 4.21
CA ALA A 150 14.46 -5.00 5.05
C ALA A 150 15.74 -5.50 5.72
N GLN A 151 15.70 -6.69 6.32
CA GLN A 151 16.87 -7.32 6.96
C GLN A 151 18.02 -7.52 5.98
N GLN A 152 17.74 -8.08 4.80
CA GLN A 152 18.75 -8.34 3.77
C GLN A 152 19.33 -7.03 3.21
N LEU A 153 18.49 -6.02 2.97
CA LEU A 153 18.97 -4.72 2.49
C LEU A 153 19.86 -4.04 3.53
N ARG A 154 19.49 -4.07 4.83
CA ARG A 154 20.35 -3.53 5.91
C ARG A 154 21.71 -4.22 5.96
N GLN A 155 21.74 -5.55 5.84
CA GLN A 155 22.98 -6.34 5.81
C GLN A 155 23.87 -5.99 4.60
N ALA A 156 23.27 -5.70 3.44
CA ALA A 156 24.01 -5.30 2.24
C ALA A 156 24.61 -3.88 2.37
N LEU A 157 23.95 -2.98 3.10
CA LEU A 157 24.38 -1.58 3.24
C LEU A 157 25.41 -1.36 4.36
N HIS A 158 25.28 -2.11 5.46
CA HIS A 158 26.09 -1.89 6.68
C HIS A 158 26.44 -3.17 7.41
N VAL A 159 27.55 -3.08 8.14
CA VAL A 159 28.00 -4.12 9.08
C VAL A 159 27.58 -3.80 10.52
N SER A 160 27.27 -2.52 10.83
CA SER A 160 26.87 -2.06 12.16
C SER A 160 25.40 -1.64 12.25
N PRO A 161 24.74 -1.80 13.41
CA PRO A 161 23.42 -1.24 13.66
C PRO A 161 23.39 0.29 13.48
N TRP A 162 22.29 0.80 12.96
CA TRP A 162 22.06 2.23 12.76
C TRP A 162 20.58 2.58 12.94
N LYS A 163 20.32 3.79 13.40
CA LYS A 163 18.99 4.41 13.57
C LYS A 163 18.98 5.69 12.74
N SER A 164 17.83 6.06 12.20
CA SER A 164 17.70 7.27 11.39
C SER A 164 16.56 8.15 11.86
N ARG A 165 16.82 9.45 12.08
CA ARG A 165 15.82 10.40 12.58
C ARG A 165 15.24 11.34 11.52
N SER A 166 15.81 11.34 10.32
CA SER A 166 15.37 12.18 9.21
C SER A 166 15.71 11.53 7.86
N LEU A 167 15.19 12.07 6.77
CA LEU A 167 15.56 11.60 5.43
C LEU A 167 17.04 11.84 5.12
N ASP A 168 17.63 12.92 5.63
CA ASP A 168 19.05 13.21 5.40
C ASP A 168 19.95 12.23 6.15
N ASP A 169 19.57 11.89 7.39
CA ASP A 169 20.23 10.85 8.19
C ASP A 169 20.09 9.47 7.52
N LEU A 170 18.90 9.18 7.00
CA LEU A 170 18.65 7.96 6.24
C LEU A 170 19.52 7.89 4.99
N ALA A 171 19.66 8.99 4.25
CA ALA A 171 20.48 9.06 3.04
C ALA A 171 21.95 8.76 3.32
N GLN A 172 22.49 9.23 4.46
CA GLN A 172 23.85 8.89 4.90
C GLN A 172 24.00 7.38 5.11
N HIS A 173 23.01 6.74 5.75
CA HIS A 173 23.00 5.29 5.90
C HIS A 173 22.76 4.56 4.57
N LEU A 174 22.00 5.11 3.63
CA LEU A 174 21.86 4.52 2.30
C LEU A 174 23.11 4.72 1.42
N ARG A 175 24.08 5.55 1.86
CA ARG A 175 25.22 6.02 1.06
C ARG A 175 24.76 6.70 -0.23
N VAL A 176 23.69 7.47 -0.12
CA VAL A 176 23.05 8.20 -1.22
C VAL A 176 23.33 9.68 -1.02
N GLU A 177 23.93 10.30 -2.03
CA GLU A 177 24.13 11.75 -2.07
C GLU A 177 22.98 12.41 -2.84
N ASN A 178 22.58 13.62 -2.42
CA ASN A 178 21.56 14.43 -3.07
C ASN A 178 20.17 13.74 -3.15
N ILE A 179 19.73 13.09 -2.07
CA ILE A 179 18.44 12.39 -2.00
C ILE A 179 17.25 13.31 -2.28
N GLU A 180 17.38 14.60 -1.98
CA GLU A 180 16.37 15.63 -2.24
C GLU A 180 16.05 15.78 -3.72
N ARG A 181 16.97 15.41 -4.63
CA ARG A 181 16.73 15.41 -6.08
C ARG A 181 15.71 14.35 -6.52
N CYS A 182 15.53 13.31 -5.71
CA CYS A 182 14.46 12.34 -5.89
C CYS A 182 13.11 12.85 -5.37
N LEU A 183 13.05 13.93 -4.60
CA LEU A 183 11.81 14.38 -3.97
C LEU A 183 11.11 15.44 -4.82
N ILE A 184 9.80 15.24 -5.02
CA ILE A 184 8.92 16.25 -5.58
C ILE A 184 8.19 16.95 -4.44
N ASN A 185 8.26 18.28 -4.44
CA ASN A 185 7.64 19.12 -3.41
C ASN A 185 6.18 19.46 -3.69
N GLU A 186 5.61 18.96 -4.78
CA GLU A 186 4.21 19.15 -5.09
C GLU A 186 3.31 18.40 -4.09
N PRO A 187 2.25 19.05 -3.60
CA PRO A 187 1.34 18.42 -2.68
C PRO A 187 0.63 17.26 -3.37
N LEU A 188 0.62 16.10 -2.72
CA LEU A 188 -0.22 14.99 -3.16
C LEU A 188 -1.70 15.33 -2.93
N PRO A 189 -2.59 14.87 -3.82
CA PRO A 189 -3.91 15.46 -4.00
C PRO A 189 -4.89 15.18 -2.85
N TRP A 190 -4.66 14.16 -2.01
CA TRP A 190 -5.49 13.95 -0.81
C TRP A 190 -4.83 13.11 0.30
N PRO A 191 -5.36 13.18 1.56
CA PRO A 191 -4.78 12.52 2.74
C PRO A 191 -4.70 10.98 2.70
N ALA A 192 -5.45 10.32 1.82
CA ALA A 192 -5.46 8.86 1.68
C ALA A 192 -4.22 8.30 0.95
N ILE A 193 -3.45 9.15 0.26
CA ILE A 193 -2.18 8.79 -0.37
C ILE A 193 -1.05 9.23 0.56
N ASP A 194 -0.17 8.28 0.91
CA ASP A 194 0.99 8.58 1.73
C ASP A 194 2.19 8.96 0.86
N ALA A 195 2.36 8.31 -0.28
CA ALA A 195 3.39 8.60 -1.27
C ALA A 195 3.01 8.12 -2.68
N LEU A 196 3.63 8.72 -3.69
CA LEU A 196 3.62 8.29 -5.08
C LEU A 196 5.07 8.19 -5.55
N VAL A 197 5.39 7.11 -6.25
CA VAL A 197 6.73 6.88 -6.81
C VAL A 197 6.64 6.42 -8.25
N GLY A 198 7.57 6.91 -9.08
CA GLY A 198 7.72 6.53 -10.47
C GLY A 198 9.06 6.99 -11.00
N SER A 199 9.33 6.69 -12.27
CA SER A 199 10.49 7.21 -12.98
C SER A 199 10.07 8.34 -13.92
N ASN A 200 10.93 9.36 -14.02
CA ASN A 200 10.75 10.44 -14.98
C ASN A 200 11.20 10.06 -16.39
N ILE A 201 11.15 11.01 -17.34
CA ILE A 201 11.54 10.81 -18.74
C ILE A 201 13.00 10.38 -18.92
N ARG A 202 13.86 10.64 -17.93
CA ARG A 202 15.28 10.26 -17.90
C ARG A 202 15.54 8.95 -17.14
N GLN A 203 14.48 8.24 -16.72
CA GLN A 203 14.56 7.02 -15.92
C GLN A 203 15.11 7.22 -14.49
N ALA A 204 15.18 8.46 -14.02
CA ALA A 204 15.54 8.78 -12.64
C ALA A 204 14.29 8.66 -11.74
N PRO A 205 14.43 8.11 -10.52
CA PRO A 205 13.29 7.91 -9.63
C PRO A 205 12.86 9.22 -8.96
N LYS A 206 11.55 9.39 -8.86
CA LYS A 206 10.92 10.54 -8.20
C LYS A 206 9.85 10.08 -7.22
N PHE A 207 9.78 10.78 -6.10
CA PHE A 207 8.93 10.48 -4.96
C PHE A 207 8.18 11.75 -4.56
N ALA A 208 6.86 11.70 -4.63
CA ALA A 208 6.01 12.70 -3.98
C ALA A 208 5.55 12.10 -2.64
N ILE A 209 5.81 12.80 -1.53
CA ILE A 209 5.51 12.33 -0.17
C ILE A 209 4.52 13.28 0.51
N ALA A 210 3.35 12.78 0.92
CA ALA A 210 2.26 13.61 1.44
C ALA A 210 2.45 14.01 2.92
N LYS A 211 3.44 13.44 3.61
CA LYS A 211 3.59 13.56 5.06
C LYS A 211 4.49 14.75 5.44
N PRO A 212 3.99 15.69 6.27
CA PRO A 212 4.77 16.85 6.69
C PRO A 212 5.71 16.56 7.87
N ARG A 213 5.31 15.68 8.79
CA ARG A 213 6.12 15.33 9.98
C ARG A 213 7.29 14.43 9.58
N ALA A 214 8.48 14.69 10.12
CA ALA A 214 9.72 14.01 9.73
C ALA A 214 9.64 12.48 9.89
N ASP A 215 9.12 12.00 11.03
CA ASP A 215 8.89 10.57 11.33
C ASP A 215 8.02 9.89 10.25
N SER A 216 6.91 10.53 9.92
CA SER A 216 5.90 10.05 8.99
C SER A 216 6.38 10.16 7.55
N ARG A 217 7.16 11.19 7.23
CA ARG A 217 7.77 11.42 5.92
C ARG A 217 8.83 10.35 5.63
N GLN A 218 9.69 10.07 6.61
CA GLN A 218 10.69 9.01 6.51
C GLN A 218 10.03 7.64 6.33
N TYR A 219 9.00 7.33 7.12
CA TYR A 219 8.25 6.08 6.98
C TYR A 219 7.57 5.95 5.61
N ALA A 220 6.88 7.00 5.14
CA ALA A 220 6.25 7.01 3.82
C ALA A 220 7.26 6.88 2.68
N PHE A 221 8.42 7.54 2.79
CA PHE A 221 9.52 7.40 1.86
C PHE A 221 10.05 5.96 1.83
N CYS A 222 10.26 5.31 2.98
CA CYS A 222 10.72 3.92 3.01
C CYS A 222 9.71 2.97 2.35
N ARG A 223 8.41 3.19 2.54
CA ARG A 223 7.38 2.41 1.85
C ARG A 223 7.46 2.59 0.33
N ALA A 224 7.66 3.81 -0.14
CA ALA A 224 7.81 4.10 -1.57
C ALA A 224 9.16 3.58 -2.11
N LEU A 225 10.21 3.60 -1.30
CA LEU A 225 11.53 3.06 -1.64
C LEU A 225 11.42 1.55 -1.90
N PHE A 226 10.69 0.81 -1.08
CA PHE A 226 10.39 -0.59 -1.34
C PHE A 226 9.79 -0.81 -2.74
N GLU A 227 8.79 -0.01 -3.12
CA GLU A 227 8.16 -0.11 -4.45
C GLU A 227 9.19 0.15 -5.57
N HIS A 228 10.02 1.20 -5.43
CA HIS A 228 11.07 1.51 -6.41
C HIS A 228 12.10 0.36 -6.57
N LEU A 229 12.51 -0.26 -5.46
CA LEU A 229 13.51 -1.32 -5.47
C LEU A 229 12.96 -2.64 -6.02
N THR A 230 11.66 -2.86 -5.91
CA THR A 230 11.04 -4.17 -6.20
C THR A 230 10.25 -4.21 -7.51
N LEU A 231 9.77 -3.06 -8.00
CA LEU A 231 9.06 -2.96 -9.26
C LEU A 231 10.00 -2.62 -10.44
N PRO A 232 9.61 -2.96 -11.68
CA PRO A 232 10.27 -2.44 -12.89
C PRO A 232 10.32 -0.91 -12.90
N ARG A 233 11.39 -0.32 -13.47
CA ARG A 233 11.63 1.14 -13.44
C ARG A 233 10.51 1.94 -14.10
N GLU A 234 9.85 1.35 -15.09
CA GLU A 234 8.80 1.98 -15.88
C GLU A 234 7.46 2.05 -15.14
N ARG A 235 7.31 1.31 -14.04
CA ARG A 235 6.07 1.28 -13.25
C ARG A 235 6.02 2.39 -12.24
N PHE A 236 4.81 2.89 -12.04
CA PHE A 236 4.48 3.74 -10.92
C PHE A 236 3.88 2.89 -9.81
N ALA A 237 4.03 3.37 -8.58
CA ALA A 237 3.37 2.80 -7.43
C ALA A 237 2.82 3.90 -6.52
N MET A 238 1.66 3.60 -5.97
CA MET A 238 1.02 4.43 -4.96
C MET A 238 1.12 3.72 -3.62
N VAL A 239 1.51 4.47 -2.59
CA VAL A 239 1.55 4.01 -1.21
C VAL A 239 0.35 4.58 -0.49
N ASN A 240 -0.48 3.70 0.08
CA ASN A 240 -1.73 4.09 0.74
C ASN A 240 -2.06 3.15 1.92
N ARG A 241 -3.25 3.26 2.48
CA ARG A 241 -3.68 2.48 3.66
C ARG A 241 -4.40 1.17 3.34
N LEU A 242 -4.45 0.76 2.06
CA LEU A 242 -5.11 -0.48 1.67
C LEU A 242 -4.39 -1.70 2.27
N ARG A 243 -5.12 -2.80 2.44
CA ARG A 243 -4.59 -4.07 2.98
C ARG A 243 -4.20 -5.07 1.89
N THR A 244 -3.88 -4.61 0.68
CA THR A 244 -3.34 -5.49 -0.37
C THR A 244 -2.00 -6.09 0.05
N GLU A 245 -1.61 -7.22 -0.54
CA GLU A 245 -0.34 -7.89 -0.24
C GLU A 245 0.85 -6.94 -0.40
N ARG A 246 0.88 -6.19 -1.50
CA ARG A 246 1.90 -5.16 -1.78
C ARG A 246 1.98 -4.09 -0.69
N GLN A 247 0.84 -3.57 -0.24
CA GLN A 247 0.82 -2.57 0.82
C GLN A 247 1.20 -3.16 2.19
N GLN A 248 0.93 -4.44 2.43
CA GLN A 248 1.42 -5.14 3.62
C GLN A 248 2.94 -5.32 3.59
N MET A 249 3.49 -5.72 2.44
CA MET A 249 4.94 -5.84 2.21
C MET A 249 5.65 -4.50 2.45
N ASN A 250 5.19 -3.41 1.82
CA ASN A 250 5.86 -2.12 1.93
C ASN A 250 5.79 -1.53 3.36
N ARG A 251 4.70 -1.76 4.10
CA ARG A 251 4.58 -1.36 5.51
C ARG A 251 5.54 -2.14 6.39
N ALA A 252 5.57 -3.46 6.23
CA ALA A 252 6.46 -4.33 6.99
C ALA A 252 7.94 -3.99 6.71
N PHE A 253 8.29 -3.77 5.44
CA PHE A 253 9.60 -3.28 5.05
C PHE A 253 9.94 -1.97 5.78
N ALA A 254 9.09 -0.96 5.69
CA ALA A 254 9.40 0.35 6.28
C ALA A 254 9.54 0.30 7.81
N ALA A 255 8.70 -0.49 8.48
CA ALA A 255 8.76 -0.65 9.94
C ALA A 255 10.08 -1.33 10.36
N GLU A 256 10.41 -2.47 9.74
CA GLU A 256 11.62 -3.23 10.07
C GLU A 256 12.90 -2.55 9.58
N PHE A 257 12.85 -1.81 8.47
CA PHE A 257 14.01 -1.10 7.95
C PHE A 257 14.41 0.07 8.85
N LEU A 258 13.44 0.78 9.43
CA LEU A 258 13.67 1.93 10.32
C LEU A 258 13.84 1.52 11.78
N ALA A 259 13.06 0.56 12.25
CA ALA A 259 13.08 0.06 13.62
C ALA A 259 13.17 -1.48 13.65
N PRO A 260 14.36 -2.06 13.36
CA PRO A 260 14.55 -3.51 13.32
C PRO A 260 14.26 -4.14 14.67
N TRP A 261 13.53 -5.26 14.66
CA TRP A 261 13.16 -5.93 15.90
C TRP A 261 14.39 -6.38 16.72
N GLU A 262 15.50 -6.79 16.10
CA GLU A 262 16.72 -7.20 16.83
C GLU A 262 17.36 -6.03 17.58
N MET A 263 17.19 -4.81 17.09
CA MET A 263 17.67 -3.61 17.77
C MET A 263 16.72 -3.23 18.90
N LEU A 264 15.41 -3.22 18.63
CA LEU A 264 14.40 -2.94 19.66
C LEU A 264 14.52 -3.91 20.84
N GLN A 265 14.76 -5.20 20.58
CA GLN A 265 14.96 -6.21 21.62
C GLN A 265 16.12 -5.88 22.58
N ARG A 266 17.17 -5.18 22.09
CA ARG A 266 18.32 -4.79 22.91
C ARG A 266 18.09 -3.48 23.66
N ASP A 267 17.22 -2.64 23.13
CA ASP A 267 17.00 -1.29 23.63
C ASP A 267 15.83 -1.22 24.63
N ILE A 268 14.92 -2.21 24.64
CA ILE A 268 13.88 -2.30 25.67
C ILE A 268 14.46 -2.68 27.04
N SER A 269 13.93 -2.06 28.09
CA SER A 269 14.35 -2.26 29.47
C SER A 269 13.82 -3.56 30.10
N ALA A 270 12.62 -3.99 29.68
CA ALA A 270 11.92 -5.14 30.23
C ALA A 270 10.89 -5.73 29.24
N SER A 271 10.31 -6.87 29.59
CA SER A 271 9.22 -7.52 28.83
C SER A 271 7.87 -6.78 28.93
N THR A 272 7.78 -5.78 29.81
CA THR A 272 6.62 -4.90 29.93
C THR A 272 7.15 -3.48 30.05
N ILE A 273 6.74 -2.62 29.13
CA ILE A 273 7.20 -1.23 29.07
C ILE A 273 6.02 -0.26 29.13
N GLY A 274 6.27 0.93 29.66
CA GLY A 274 5.27 2.00 29.74
C GLY A 274 5.26 2.88 28.49
N GLU A 275 4.23 3.72 28.39
CA GLU A 275 4.07 4.69 27.29
C GLU A 275 5.26 5.67 27.16
N GLU A 276 5.89 6.03 28.27
CA GLU A 276 7.08 6.91 28.27
C GLU A 276 8.25 6.27 27.51
N GLU A 277 8.54 4.99 27.77
CA GLU A 277 9.61 4.25 27.08
C GLU A 277 9.28 4.05 25.59
N VAL A 278 8.01 3.84 25.23
CA VAL A 278 7.58 3.79 23.83
C VAL A 278 7.85 5.12 23.12
N SER A 279 7.57 6.25 23.79
CA SER A 279 7.82 7.58 23.26
C SER A 279 9.31 7.87 23.09
N GLU A 280 10.14 7.47 24.07
CA GLU A 280 11.60 7.58 24.00
C GLU A 280 12.17 6.76 22.83
N LEU A 281 11.74 5.50 22.68
CA LEU A 281 12.14 4.64 21.56
C LEU A 281 11.69 5.24 20.21
N ALA A 282 10.46 5.74 20.12
CA ALA A 282 9.95 6.37 18.90
C ALA A 282 10.81 7.57 18.47
N ALA A 283 11.16 8.44 19.43
CA ALA A 283 12.04 9.57 19.20
C ALA A 283 13.47 9.13 18.81
N GLU A 284 13.99 8.08 19.45
CA GLU A 284 15.34 7.58 19.18
C GLU A 284 15.46 6.98 17.76
N TYR A 285 14.44 6.20 17.36
CA TYR A 285 14.36 5.51 16.06
C TYR A 285 13.79 6.38 14.93
N GLY A 286 13.30 7.58 15.21
CA GLY A 286 12.77 8.48 14.18
C GLY A 286 11.49 7.98 13.51
N VAL A 287 10.66 7.26 14.26
CA VAL A 287 9.37 6.71 13.81
C VAL A 287 8.26 7.12 14.78
N SER A 288 7.01 6.84 14.44
CA SER A 288 5.91 7.09 15.37
C SER A 288 5.84 6.01 16.46
N GLU A 289 5.29 6.36 17.62
CA GLU A 289 4.98 5.41 18.72
C GLU A 289 4.16 4.21 18.24
N PHE A 290 3.28 4.43 17.25
CA PHE A 290 2.50 3.37 16.61
C PHE A 290 3.37 2.32 15.92
N VAL A 291 4.46 2.72 15.24
CA VAL A 291 5.39 1.78 14.61
C VAL A 291 6.15 0.99 15.68
N ILE A 292 6.61 1.64 16.75
CA ILE A 292 7.28 0.97 17.87
C ILE A 292 6.36 -0.06 18.51
N ARG A 293 5.14 0.34 18.88
CA ARG A 293 4.15 -0.57 19.47
C ARG A 293 3.90 -1.78 18.58
N HIS A 294 3.66 -1.56 17.30
CA HIS A 294 3.43 -2.67 16.37
C HIS A 294 4.64 -3.57 16.20
N GLN A 295 5.87 -3.05 16.19
CA GLN A 295 7.06 -3.89 16.14
C GLN A 295 7.20 -4.72 17.41
N LEU A 296 6.95 -4.16 18.59
CA LEU A 296 6.99 -4.90 19.86
C LEU A 296 5.93 -5.99 19.92
N GLU A 297 4.70 -5.70 19.48
CA GLU A 297 3.58 -6.66 19.46
C GLU A 297 3.79 -7.76 18.41
N ASN A 298 4.11 -7.39 17.17
CA ASN A 298 4.26 -8.34 16.06
C ASN A 298 5.41 -9.32 16.28
N HIS A 299 6.50 -8.86 16.91
CA HIS A 299 7.65 -9.69 17.24
C HIS A 299 7.61 -10.26 18.67
N GLN A 300 6.53 -10.01 19.41
CA GLN A 300 6.32 -10.50 20.77
C GLN A 300 7.46 -10.14 21.73
N LEU A 301 8.02 -8.93 21.58
CA LEU A 301 9.18 -8.47 22.34
C LEU A 301 8.79 -7.95 23.73
N ALA A 302 7.68 -7.20 23.81
CA ALA A 302 7.18 -6.64 25.05
C ALA A 302 5.66 -6.41 24.99
N GLN A 303 5.01 -6.40 26.15
CA GLN A 303 3.65 -5.89 26.32
C GLN A 303 3.71 -4.40 26.69
N VAL A 304 2.92 -3.57 26.02
CA VAL A 304 2.79 -2.15 26.39
C VAL A 304 1.69 -2.02 27.42
N SER A 305 2.04 -1.56 28.62
CA SER A 305 1.07 -1.27 29.67
C SER A 305 0.40 0.05 29.36
N GLU A 306 -0.87 0.01 28.95
CA GLU A 306 -1.74 1.17 29.11
C GLU A 306 -1.95 1.36 30.61
N TYR A 307 -1.47 2.47 31.16
CA TYR A 307 -1.70 2.82 32.56
C TYR A 307 -3.20 2.83 32.90
#